data_AF-A0A3G2EEF7-F1
#
_entry.id   AF-A0A3G2EEF7-F1
#
_cell.length_a   1.000
_cell.length_b   1.000
_cell.length_c   1.000
_cell.angle_alpha   90.00
_cell.angle_beta   90.00
_cell.angle_gamma   90.00
#
_symmetry.space_group_name_H-M   'P 1'
#
loop_
_entity.id
_entity.type
_entity.pdbx_description
1 polymer ?
#
loop_
_entity_poly.entity_id
_entity_poly.type
_entity_poly.pdbx_seq_one_letter_code
_entity_poly.pdbx_strand_id
1 'polypeptide(L)'
;MHMIYTIRAGVLAGALALAGCAGLGGKTDSTGMQMPGKTPADAAVAATWYNPPSEFPGICLTQFKDGSLRFDGGFAFFNPGRWTYDAATSELSLALAPTPSLELSHAQTVLHKNLLRVDAARNTLVYAVKADTQAIGLGGFVFYRNTPCPARRG
;
A
#
# COMPACT_ATOMS: atom_id res chain seq x y z
N MET A 1 2.39 41.27 -70.74
CA MET A 1 1.76 40.83 -69.48
C MET A 1 2.73 41.25 -68.36
N HIS A 2 2.66 42.50 -67.89
CA HIS A 2 2.12 42.89 -66.57
C HIS A 2 2.11 41.74 -65.54
N MET A 3 2.88 41.84 -64.45
CA MET A 3 2.36 42.34 -63.16
C MET A 3 3.29 41.97 -61.96
N ILE A 4 3.87 43.03 -61.36
CA ILE A 4 4.06 43.31 -59.91
C ILE A 4 5.01 42.42 -59.07
N TYR A 5 6.08 43.07 -58.62
CA TYR A 5 6.84 42.74 -57.41
C TYR A 5 6.16 43.32 -56.17
N THR A 6 5.99 42.53 -55.11
CA THR A 6 5.68 43.06 -53.77
C THR A 6 6.64 42.45 -52.77
N ILE A 7 7.57 43.27 -52.28
CA ILE A 7 8.38 43.04 -51.09
C ILE A 7 7.69 43.76 -49.94
N ARG A 8 7.38 43.08 -48.84
CA ARG A 8 7.41 43.65 -47.47
C ARG A 8 7.75 42.58 -46.44
N ALA A 9 8.74 42.91 -45.64
CA ALA A 9 9.27 42.16 -44.51
C ALA A 9 8.66 42.67 -43.19
N GLY A 10 8.53 41.77 -42.20
CA GLY A 10 8.62 42.02 -40.75
C GLY A 10 7.49 42.78 -40.06
N VAL A 11 7.17 42.61 -38.77
CA VAL A 11 7.61 41.75 -37.64
C VAL A 11 6.61 42.03 -36.48
N LEU A 12 6.48 41.10 -35.52
CA LEU A 12 6.09 41.23 -34.09
C LEU A 12 4.72 40.68 -33.60
N ALA A 13 4.88 39.59 -32.82
CA ALA A 13 4.36 39.30 -31.48
C ALA A 13 2.85 39.24 -31.19
N GLY A 14 2.44 38.10 -30.63
CA GLY A 14 1.16 37.93 -29.95
C GLY A 14 1.06 36.61 -29.17
N ALA A 15 1.55 36.65 -27.91
CA ALA A 15 1.08 35.93 -26.72
C ALA A 15 0.97 34.38 -26.69
N LEU A 16 1.73 33.85 -25.72
CA LEU A 16 1.49 32.64 -24.92
C LEU A 16 0.01 32.25 -24.73
N ALA A 17 -0.29 30.96 -24.94
CA ALA A 17 -1.37 30.28 -24.24
C ALA A 17 -0.89 28.90 -23.77
N LEU A 18 -0.27 28.89 -22.59
CA LEU A 18 -0.22 27.73 -21.73
C LEU A 18 -1.62 27.50 -21.17
N ALA A 19 -2.30 26.47 -21.66
CA ALA A 19 -3.38 25.80 -20.95
C ALA A 19 -3.15 24.31 -21.23
N GLY A 20 -2.41 23.60 -20.38
CA GLY A 20 -3.01 23.13 -19.14
C GLY A 20 -3.90 21.94 -19.44
N CYS A 21 -3.33 20.83 -19.94
CA CYS A 21 -3.91 19.52 -19.70
C CYS A 21 -3.72 19.21 -18.21
N ALA A 22 -4.44 19.96 -17.37
CA ALA A 22 -4.73 19.56 -16.02
C ALA A 22 -5.39 18.19 -16.15
N GLY A 23 -4.66 17.17 -15.71
CA GLY A 23 -5.18 15.82 -15.58
C GLY A 23 -6.54 15.93 -14.92
N LEU A 24 -7.53 15.30 -15.55
CA LEU A 24 -8.86 15.14 -15.00
C LEU A 24 -8.71 14.82 -13.52
N GLY A 25 -9.24 15.72 -12.69
CA GLY A 25 -9.33 15.53 -11.26
C GLY A 25 -9.94 14.16 -11.01
N GLY A 26 -9.11 13.24 -10.54
CA GLY A 26 -9.58 12.06 -9.87
C GLY A 26 -10.45 12.56 -8.74
N LYS A 27 -11.76 12.30 -8.82
CA LYS A 27 -12.58 12.23 -7.63
C LYS A 27 -11.83 11.31 -6.68
N THR A 28 -11.18 11.88 -5.69
CA THR A 28 -10.85 11.17 -4.46
C THR A 28 -12.20 10.86 -3.83
N ASP A 29 -12.79 9.75 -4.27
CA ASP A 29 -13.85 9.12 -3.52
C ASP A 29 -13.32 8.99 -2.10
N SER A 30 -14.05 9.57 -1.15
CA SER A 30 -13.75 9.59 0.28
C SER A 30 -13.77 8.20 0.93
N THR A 31 -13.80 7.14 0.12
CA THR A 31 -13.45 5.78 0.47
C THR A 31 -11.92 5.72 0.63
N GLY A 32 -11.43 5.78 1.87
CA GLY A 32 -10.01 5.58 2.18
C GLY A 32 -9.43 4.28 1.59
N MET A 33 -8.15 4.00 1.83
CA MET A 33 -7.46 2.89 1.17
C MET A 33 -8.19 1.56 1.31
N GLN A 34 -8.22 0.80 0.21
CA GLN A 34 -8.97 -0.42 0.09
C GLN A 34 -8.06 -1.60 -0.28
N MET A 35 -8.24 -2.71 0.41
CA MET A 35 -7.68 -3.99 0.02
C MET A 35 -8.66 -4.74 -0.90
N PRO A 36 -8.17 -5.55 -1.86
CA PRO A 36 -9.04 -6.42 -2.64
C PRO A 36 -9.67 -7.51 -1.75
N GLY A 37 -10.67 -8.22 -2.25
CA GLY A 37 -11.29 -9.36 -1.54
C GLY A 37 -12.45 -8.97 -0.62
N LYS A 38 -12.60 -9.68 0.49
CA LYS A 38 -13.77 -9.57 1.38
C LYS A 38 -13.82 -8.23 2.10
N THR A 39 -14.98 -7.57 2.08
CA THR A 39 -15.25 -6.36 2.85
C THR A 39 -15.26 -6.66 4.36
N PRO A 40 -14.46 -5.94 5.17
CA PRO A 40 -14.50 -6.06 6.63
C PRO A 40 -15.85 -5.60 7.21
N ALA A 41 -16.22 -6.14 8.38
CA ALA A 41 -17.44 -5.73 9.08
C ALA A 41 -17.33 -4.33 9.69
N ASP A 42 -16.12 -3.93 10.12
CA ASP A 42 -15.84 -2.58 10.63
C ASP A 42 -15.53 -1.64 9.46
N ALA A 43 -16.26 -0.52 9.39
CA ALA A 43 -16.12 0.47 8.32
C ALA A 43 -14.75 1.18 8.30
N ALA A 44 -14.04 1.25 9.43
CA ALA A 44 -12.70 1.85 9.52
C ALA A 44 -11.60 0.88 9.07
N VAL A 45 -11.89 -0.41 9.00
CA VAL A 45 -10.92 -1.46 8.67
C VAL A 45 -10.93 -1.73 7.15
N ALA A 46 -9.74 -1.80 6.57
CA ALA A 46 -9.52 -2.20 5.19
C ALA A 46 -9.31 -3.71 5.05
N ALA A 47 -8.56 -4.31 5.98
CA ALA A 47 -8.41 -5.76 6.09
C ALA A 47 -7.81 -6.16 7.46
N THR A 48 -7.99 -7.43 7.81
CA THR A 48 -7.35 -8.07 8.94
C THR A 48 -6.63 -9.34 8.49
N TRP A 49 -5.49 -9.58 9.13
CA TRP A 49 -4.68 -10.77 8.95
C TRP A 49 -4.41 -11.34 10.34
N TYR A 50 -4.68 -12.62 10.52
CA TYR A 50 -4.65 -13.25 11.82
C TYR A 50 -3.75 -14.47 11.84
N ASN A 51 -2.82 -14.50 12.78
CA ASN A 51 -2.10 -15.70 13.16
C ASN A 51 -2.82 -16.33 14.38
N PRO A 52 -3.47 -17.49 14.24
CA PRO A 52 -4.16 -18.15 15.34
C PRO A 52 -3.20 -18.54 16.47
N PRO A 53 -3.70 -18.61 17.72
CA PRO A 53 -2.89 -19.04 18.85
C PRO A 53 -2.37 -20.47 18.64
N SER A 54 -1.13 -20.68 19.05
CA SER A 54 -0.50 -22.00 19.15
C SER A 54 0.37 -21.99 20.40
N GLU A 55 1.69 -22.04 20.27
CA GLU A 55 2.64 -21.84 21.38
C GLU A 55 2.61 -20.40 21.94
N PHE A 56 2.20 -19.43 21.12
CA PHE A 56 2.05 -18.02 21.49
C PHE A 56 0.59 -17.56 21.37
N PRO A 57 0.18 -16.49 22.08
CA PRO A 57 -1.12 -15.86 21.86
C PRO A 57 -1.32 -15.48 20.39
N GLY A 58 -2.57 -15.55 19.93
CA GLY A 58 -2.89 -15.18 18.54
C GLY A 58 -2.56 -13.71 18.26
N ILE A 59 -2.04 -13.45 17.07
CA ILE A 59 -1.54 -12.14 16.66
C ILE A 59 -2.45 -11.59 15.56
N CYS A 60 -2.98 -10.39 15.78
CA CYS A 60 -3.75 -9.67 14.78
C CYS A 60 -2.91 -8.57 14.14
N LEU A 61 -2.94 -8.51 12.81
CA LEU A 61 -2.46 -7.39 12.02
C LEU A 61 -3.70 -6.72 11.39
N THR A 62 -3.98 -5.48 11.80
CA THR A 62 -5.13 -4.69 11.33
C THR A 62 -4.65 -3.57 10.42
N GLN A 63 -5.22 -3.51 9.22
CA GLN A 63 -5.03 -2.45 8.23
C GLN A 63 -6.25 -1.53 8.27
N PHE A 64 -6.05 -0.27 8.63
CA PHE A 64 -7.11 0.73 8.67
C PHE A 64 -7.16 1.53 7.36
N LYS A 65 -8.34 2.00 6.97
CA LYS A 65 -8.54 2.75 5.71
C LYS A 65 -7.79 4.09 5.66
N ASP A 66 -7.36 4.61 6.81
CA ASP A 66 -6.51 5.81 6.90
C ASP A 66 -5.01 5.52 6.63
N GLY A 67 -4.65 4.26 6.42
CA GLY A 67 -3.28 3.81 6.19
C GLY A 67 -2.46 3.52 7.43
N SER A 68 -3.07 3.59 8.62
CA SER A 68 -2.45 3.05 9.82
C SER A 68 -2.48 1.52 9.81
N LEU A 69 -1.43 0.93 10.36
CA LEU A 69 -1.26 -0.50 10.58
C LEU A 69 -1.04 -0.73 12.07
N ARG A 70 -1.69 -1.74 12.64
CA ARG A 70 -1.52 -2.09 14.05
C ARG A 70 -1.41 -3.59 14.25
N PHE A 71 -0.52 -3.97 15.14
CA PHE A 71 -0.36 -5.31 15.68
C PHE A 71 -0.94 -5.41 17.08
N ASP A 72 -1.68 -6.48 17.35
CA ASP A 72 -2.26 -6.81 18.65
C ASP A 72 -1.92 -8.27 19.01
N GLY A 73 -1.59 -8.55 20.28
CA GLY A 73 -1.25 -9.92 20.75
C GLY A 73 0.19 -10.38 20.47
N GLY A 74 0.95 -9.63 19.67
CA GLY A 74 2.35 -9.86 19.35
C GLY A 74 2.86 -8.75 18.43
N PHE A 75 4.15 -8.69 18.14
CA PHE A 75 4.76 -7.68 17.24
C PHE A 75 4.43 -6.20 17.58
N ALA A 76 4.08 -5.90 18.83
CA ALA A 76 3.66 -4.56 19.24
C ALA A 76 4.77 -3.50 19.09
N PHE A 77 6.04 -3.92 19.04
CA PHE A 77 7.19 -3.06 18.74
C PHE A 77 7.17 -2.48 17.32
N PHE A 78 6.38 -3.04 16.40
CA PHE A 78 6.15 -2.44 15.08
C PHE A 78 5.05 -1.37 15.07
N ASN A 79 4.39 -1.12 16.21
CA ASN A 79 3.36 -0.09 16.31
C ASN A 79 3.97 1.29 16.60
N PRO A 80 3.43 2.38 16.00
CA PRO A 80 2.48 2.35 14.89
C PRO A 80 3.16 1.99 13.56
N GLY A 81 2.51 1.14 12.76
CA GLY A 81 2.93 0.86 11.39
C GLY A 81 2.11 1.66 10.38
N ARG A 82 2.48 1.58 9.10
CA ARG A 82 1.71 2.09 7.98
C ARG A 82 1.60 1.04 6.88
N TRP A 83 0.57 1.15 6.06
CA TRP A 83 0.42 0.29 4.89
C TRP A 83 -0.08 1.06 3.68
N THR A 84 0.21 0.53 2.50
CA THR A 84 -0.36 0.97 1.22
C THR A 84 -0.61 -0.23 0.32
N TYR A 85 -1.48 -0.07 -0.67
CA TYR A 85 -1.73 -1.10 -1.67
C TYR A 85 -1.73 -0.48 -3.07
N ASP A 86 -0.95 -1.04 -3.98
CA ASP A 86 -0.95 -0.70 -5.39
C ASP A 86 -1.76 -1.75 -6.17
N ALA A 87 -2.92 -1.34 -6.66
CA ALA A 87 -3.81 -2.21 -7.43
C ALA A 87 -3.26 -2.57 -8.82
N ALA A 88 -2.42 -1.73 -9.42
CA ALA A 88 -1.87 -1.98 -10.75
C ALA A 88 -0.87 -3.13 -10.74
N THR A 89 -0.09 -3.24 -9.65
CA THR A 89 0.93 -4.28 -9.47
C THR A 89 0.52 -5.38 -8.50
N SER A 90 -0.63 -5.26 -7.84
CA SER A 90 -1.08 -6.16 -6.76
C SER A 90 -0.09 -6.25 -5.59
N GLU A 91 0.54 -5.12 -5.26
CA GLU A 91 1.55 -5.05 -4.20
C GLU A 91 0.98 -4.43 -2.91
N LEU A 92 1.05 -5.19 -1.82
CA LEU A 92 0.82 -4.70 -0.47
C LEU A 92 2.15 -4.30 0.17
N SER A 93 2.28 -3.06 0.62
CA SER A 93 3.45 -2.58 1.35
C SER A 93 3.12 -2.37 2.83
N LEU A 94 3.95 -2.92 3.72
CA LEU A 94 3.87 -2.72 5.17
C LEU A 94 5.13 -1.98 5.63
N ALA A 95 5.00 -0.69 5.92
CA ALA A 95 6.06 0.12 6.50
C ALA A 95 6.00 0.00 8.02
N LEU A 96 7.04 -0.57 8.60
CA LEU A 96 7.10 -0.85 10.04
C LEU A 96 7.96 0.20 10.75
N ALA A 97 7.80 0.34 12.07
CA ALA A 97 8.75 1.14 12.84
C ALA A 97 10.19 0.63 12.61
N PRO A 98 11.20 1.52 12.49
CA PRO A 98 12.57 1.13 12.16
C PRO A 98 13.07 0.01 13.07
N THR A 99 13.46 -1.11 12.48
CA THR A 99 14.13 -2.18 13.21
C THR A 99 15.46 -2.49 12.55
N PRO A 100 16.59 -2.44 13.29
CA PRO A 100 17.92 -2.63 12.72
C PRO A 100 18.13 -4.00 12.06
N SER A 101 17.19 -4.94 12.23
CA SER A 101 17.25 -6.30 11.71
C SER A 101 16.10 -6.67 10.78
N LEU A 102 15.34 -5.74 10.20
CA LEU A 102 14.18 -6.13 9.36
C LEU A 102 14.60 -7.05 8.21
N GLU A 103 15.66 -6.67 7.50
CA GLU A 103 16.23 -7.46 6.40
C GLU A 103 16.77 -8.81 6.88
N LEU A 104 17.52 -8.82 7.99
CA LEU A 104 18.05 -10.05 8.60
C LEU A 104 16.93 -11.00 9.05
N SER A 105 15.86 -10.46 9.64
CA SER A 105 14.71 -11.21 10.15
C SER A 105 13.80 -11.74 9.03
N HIS A 106 14.00 -11.26 7.80
CA HIS A 106 13.24 -11.66 6.61
C HIS A 106 14.14 -12.17 5.48
N ALA A 107 15.40 -12.48 5.77
CA ALA A 107 16.40 -12.91 4.79
C ALA A 107 16.01 -14.23 4.10
N GLN A 108 15.19 -15.05 4.74
CA GLN A 108 14.64 -16.28 4.17
C GLN A 108 13.23 -16.04 3.62
N THR A 109 13.13 -15.25 2.56
CA THR A 109 11.85 -14.86 1.93
C THR A 109 10.94 -16.03 1.58
N VAL A 110 11.49 -17.22 1.29
CA VAL A 110 10.71 -18.46 1.06
C VAL A 110 9.84 -18.88 2.25
N LEU A 111 10.24 -18.52 3.48
CA LEU A 111 9.45 -18.75 4.69
C LEU A 111 8.32 -17.73 4.83
N HIS A 112 8.42 -16.59 4.14
CA HIS A 112 7.52 -15.46 4.23
C HIS A 112 6.55 -15.47 3.05
N LYS A 113 5.55 -16.36 3.10
CA LYS A 113 4.51 -16.53 2.07
C LYS A 113 4.11 -15.20 1.41
N ASN A 114 4.20 -15.15 0.08
CA ASN A 114 3.86 -14.00 -0.76
C ASN A 114 4.74 -12.74 -0.58
N LEU A 115 5.82 -12.78 0.21
CA LEU A 115 6.78 -11.68 0.31
C LEU A 115 7.58 -11.60 -1.00
N LEU A 116 7.53 -10.45 -1.67
CA LEU A 116 8.28 -10.16 -2.88
C LEU A 116 9.68 -9.64 -2.56
N ARG A 117 9.77 -8.70 -1.62
CA ARG A 117 11.03 -8.03 -1.27
C ARG A 117 10.95 -7.35 0.10
N VAL A 118 12.12 -7.10 0.66
CA VAL A 118 12.34 -6.19 1.78
C VAL A 118 12.97 -4.92 1.22
N ASP A 119 12.30 -3.79 1.37
CA ASP A 119 12.89 -2.48 1.12
C ASP A 119 13.51 -1.97 2.43
N ALA A 120 14.79 -2.30 2.62
CA ALA A 120 15.51 -1.97 3.85
C ALA A 120 15.63 -0.45 4.07
N ALA A 121 15.81 0.33 2.99
CA ALA A 121 15.92 1.78 3.08
C ALA A 121 14.65 2.44 3.62
N ARG A 122 13.48 1.87 3.31
CA ARG A 122 12.17 2.33 3.79
C ARG A 122 11.60 1.50 4.94
N ASN A 123 12.35 0.54 5.46
CA ASN A 123 11.90 -0.43 6.47
C ASN A 123 10.50 -1.02 6.13
N THR A 124 10.35 -1.44 4.87
CA THR A 124 9.07 -1.84 4.28
C THR A 124 9.13 -3.27 3.75
N LEU A 125 8.13 -4.07 4.12
CA LEU A 125 7.91 -5.41 3.54
C LEU A 125 6.90 -5.29 2.41
N VAL A 126 7.22 -5.84 1.23
CA VAL A 126 6.32 -5.77 0.07
C VAL A 126 5.87 -7.17 -0.33
N TYR A 127 4.55 -7.38 -0.43
CA TYR A 127 3.92 -8.66 -0.70
C TYR A 127 3.11 -8.63 -2.00
N ALA A 128 3.05 -9.76 -2.70
CA ALA A 128 2.09 -10.01 -3.77
C ALA A 128 0.74 -10.40 -3.16
N VAL A 129 -0.26 -9.52 -3.23
CA VAL A 129 -1.59 -9.76 -2.67
C VAL A 129 -2.66 -9.47 -3.71
N LYS A 130 -3.42 -10.50 -4.07
CA LYS A 130 -4.62 -10.44 -4.93
C LYS A 130 -5.87 -10.66 -4.08
N ALA A 131 -7.07 -10.61 -4.68
CA ALA A 131 -8.33 -10.83 -3.96
C ALA A 131 -8.43 -12.22 -3.31
N ASP A 132 -7.83 -13.23 -3.91
CA ASP A 132 -7.85 -14.64 -3.50
C ASP A 132 -6.66 -15.05 -2.62
N THR A 133 -5.70 -14.17 -2.37
CA THR A 133 -4.57 -14.44 -1.45
C THR A 133 -5.09 -14.77 -0.05
N GLN A 134 -4.76 -15.97 0.42
CA GLN A 134 -5.25 -16.51 1.69
C GLN A 134 -4.36 -16.21 2.89
N ALA A 135 -3.06 -15.95 2.68
CA ALA A 135 -2.13 -15.74 3.78
C ALA A 135 -0.90 -14.93 3.36
N ILE A 136 -0.25 -14.29 4.33
CA ILE A 136 1.08 -13.70 4.22
C ILE A 136 1.97 -14.22 5.34
N GLY A 137 3.29 -14.19 5.16
CA GLY A 137 4.24 -14.56 6.22
C GLY A 137 5.02 -13.36 6.74
N LEU A 138 5.17 -13.22 8.07
CA LEU A 138 5.90 -12.13 8.71
C LEU A 138 6.64 -12.66 9.94
N GLY A 139 7.96 -12.43 10.01
CA GLY A 139 8.79 -12.85 11.16
C GLY A 139 8.69 -14.34 11.52
N GLY A 140 8.48 -15.23 10.54
CA GLY A 140 8.31 -16.68 10.76
C GLY A 140 6.87 -17.13 11.05
N PHE A 141 5.92 -16.20 11.21
CA PHE A 141 4.51 -16.51 11.45
C PHE A 141 3.70 -16.40 10.16
N VAL A 142 2.68 -17.26 10.03
CA VAL A 142 1.70 -17.20 8.93
C VAL A 142 0.45 -16.47 9.41
N PHE A 143 0.09 -15.40 8.73
CA PHE A 143 -1.13 -14.65 8.98
C PHE A 143 -2.16 -14.96 7.89
N TYR A 144 -3.29 -15.50 8.30
CA TYR A 144 -4.40 -15.86 7.42
C TYR A 144 -5.34 -14.68 7.23
N ARG A 145 -5.78 -14.50 6.00
CA ARG A 145 -6.76 -13.49 5.63
C ARG A 145 -8.16 -13.94 5.99
N ASN A 146 -9.06 -12.99 6.21
CA ASN A 146 -10.50 -13.22 6.42
C ASN A 146 -10.87 -13.98 7.70
N THR A 147 -9.90 -14.43 8.50
CA THR A 147 -10.12 -14.87 9.86
C THR A 147 -10.25 -13.62 10.74
N PRO A 148 -11.37 -13.42 11.44
CA PRO A 148 -11.56 -12.24 12.26
C PRO A 148 -10.57 -12.24 13.42
N CYS A 149 -9.96 -11.09 13.67
CA CYS A 149 -9.22 -10.90 14.91
C CYS A 149 -10.18 -10.94 16.10
N PRO A 150 -9.79 -11.57 17.23
CA PRO A 150 -10.60 -11.56 18.43
C PRO A 150 -10.87 -10.13 18.90
N ALA A 151 -12.08 -9.88 19.41
CA ALA A 151 -12.37 -8.63 20.09
C ALA A 151 -11.42 -8.47 21.29
N ARG A 152 -10.87 -7.26 21.49
CA ARG A 152 -10.08 -6.98 22.68
C ARG A 152 -10.94 -7.22 23.91
N ARG A 153 -10.47 -8.05 24.84
CA ARG A 153 -10.98 -8.03 26.20
C ARG A 153 -10.35 -6.81 26.87
N GLY A 154 -11.20 -5.87 27.28
CA GLY A 154 -10.80 -4.65 27.99
C GLY A 154 -10.22 -4.95 29.37
#